data_AF-A0A2E0BPL9-F1
#
_entry.id   AF-A0A2E0BPL9-F1
#
_cell.length_a   1.000
_cell.length_b   1.000
_cell.length_c   1.000
_cell.angle_alpha   90.00
_cell.angle_beta   90.00
_cell.angle_gamma   90.00
#
_symmetry.space_group_name_H-M   'P 1'
#
loop_
_entity.id
_entity.type
_entity.pdbx_description
1 polymer ?
#
loop_
_entity_poly.entity_id
_entity_poly.type
_entity_poly.pdbx_seq_one_letter_code
_entity_poly.pdbx_strand_id
1 'polypeptide(L)'
;MIDISNRWCRQPWAFTEIHSNGFVYNCCPGWIKKPLGNILEKSWEDIWNGEVAKEYRQSMIDSTFKHCIEKNCSQLLSENLDPDLPVFEKDDLGVLWRSFKPEATTGPLVVAFNYDRSCALSCPTCRNELIMDSPNSPNWKNMEKIHKIVTEEIIKDAYRLYISGTGDPLQSPFFRSFLQEFDSKKYPNVGHIHLHTNANSFTPKMWDSMKGAQPFIKTMEISIDAATPETYKITRRGGDWNLLMDNLEFINTIDTIEVVVFSFVVQNDNYKEILKLHDLKEKLSNKKVKIQYYKVLNWGNLTDEQYKEKAVWKKEHPNYSEFELIWKQMLKETNSLHTLQGEV
;
A
#
# COMPACT_ATOMS: atom_id res chain seq x y z
N MET A 1 8.43 -26.09 -5.21
CA MET A 1 8.92 -24.95 -4.41
C MET A 1 9.75 -24.12 -5.36
N ILE A 2 9.46 -22.82 -5.49
CA ILE A 2 10.20 -21.94 -6.41
C ILE A 2 11.61 -21.76 -5.85
N ASP A 3 12.62 -21.97 -6.68
CA ASP A 3 14.01 -21.69 -6.33
C ASP A 3 14.25 -20.19 -6.38
N ILE A 4 14.60 -19.61 -5.23
CA ILE A 4 14.83 -18.17 -5.08
C ILE A 4 16.33 -17.80 -5.11
N SER A 5 17.22 -18.78 -5.31
CA SER A 5 18.67 -18.55 -5.30
C SER A 5 19.14 -17.62 -6.44
N ASN A 6 18.37 -17.54 -7.53
CA ASN A 6 18.63 -16.59 -8.63
C ASN A 6 17.88 -15.25 -8.49
N ARG A 7 17.02 -15.10 -7.47
CA ARG A 7 16.22 -13.89 -7.28
C ARG A 7 17.08 -12.75 -6.73
N TRP A 8 16.71 -11.52 -7.07
CA TRP A 8 17.26 -10.30 -6.49
C TRP A 8 16.14 -9.26 -6.34
N CYS A 9 16.18 -8.46 -5.26
CA CYS A 9 15.16 -7.46 -4.98
C CYS A 9 15.77 -6.07 -4.78
N ARG A 10 15.30 -5.07 -5.55
CA ARG A 10 15.77 -3.67 -5.44
C ARG A 10 15.17 -2.88 -4.28
N GLN A 11 14.10 -3.40 -3.67
CA GLN A 11 13.28 -2.67 -2.69
C GLN A 11 14.13 -1.98 -1.58
N PRO A 12 15.15 -2.63 -0.97
CA PRO A 12 15.95 -2.03 0.10
C PRO A 12 16.78 -0.79 -0.26
N TRP A 13 16.94 -0.47 -1.55
CA TRP A 13 17.60 0.76 -2.02
C TRP A 13 16.60 1.83 -2.49
N ALA A 14 15.39 1.42 -2.85
CA ALA A 14 14.46 2.29 -3.57
C ALA A 14 13.27 2.73 -2.72
N PHE A 15 12.91 2.01 -1.66
CA PHE A 15 11.67 2.22 -0.94
C PHE A 15 11.87 2.35 0.56
N THR A 16 11.09 3.23 1.18
CA THR A 16 10.87 3.20 2.62
C THR A 16 9.44 3.60 2.99
N GLU A 17 8.98 3.13 4.14
CA GLU A 17 7.74 3.58 4.77
C GLU A 17 7.96 3.95 6.23
N ILE A 18 7.29 5.02 6.67
CA ILE A 18 7.44 5.60 8.01
C ILE A 18 6.10 5.54 8.73
N HIS A 19 6.10 4.95 9.93
CA HIS A 19 4.90 4.73 10.74
C HIS A 19 4.78 5.72 11.89
N SER A 20 3.60 5.76 12.53
CA SER A 20 3.25 6.75 13.56
C SER A 20 4.11 6.66 14.83
N ASN A 21 4.79 5.54 15.05
CA ASN A 21 5.72 5.34 16.16
C ASN A 21 7.19 5.66 15.78
N GLY A 22 7.41 6.18 14.57
CA GLY A 22 8.74 6.53 14.05
C GLY A 22 9.52 5.36 13.45
N PHE A 23 9.01 4.13 13.49
CA PHE A 23 9.70 3.01 12.83
C PHE A 23 9.72 3.19 11.32
N VAL A 24 10.88 2.87 10.76
CA VAL A 24 11.20 2.91 9.34
C VAL A 24 11.33 1.49 8.83
N TYR A 25 10.65 1.18 7.73
CA TYR A 25 10.75 -0.10 7.05
C TYR A 25 11.16 0.11 5.60
N ASN A 26 11.83 -0.87 5.00
CA ASN A 26 12.20 -0.90 3.58
C ASN A 26 11.35 -1.88 2.76
N CYS A 27 10.28 -2.40 3.36
CA CYS A 27 9.25 -3.26 2.77
C CYS A 27 8.06 -3.25 3.74
N CYS A 28 6.91 -3.80 3.35
CA CYS A 28 5.74 -3.90 4.23
C CYS A 28 6.11 -4.61 5.55
N PRO A 29 5.66 -4.15 6.74
CA PRO A 29 6.17 -4.62 8.03
C PRO A 29 5.83 -6.09 8.28
N GLY A 30 4.71 -6.56 7.72
CA GLY A 30 4.31 -7.97 7.76
C GLY A 30 5.14 -8.89 6.86
N TRP A 31 6.02 -8.36 6.01
CA TRP A 31 6.80 -9.12 5.02
C TRP A 31 8.28 -9.21 5.39
N ILE A 32 8.70 -8.56 6.48
CA ILE A 32 10.08 -8.53 6.93
C ILE A 32 10.18 -8.73 8.45
N LYS A 33 11.36 -9.13 8.93
CA LYS A 33 11.56 -9.59 10.32
C LYS A 33 11.79 -8.45 11.32
N LYS A 34 12.30 -7.30 10.87
CA LYS A 34 12.64 -6.16 11.74
C LYS A 34 12.63 -4.81 10.99
N PRO A 35 12.31 -3.68 11.64
CA PRO A 35 12.48 -2.34 11.05
C PRO A 35 13.97 -2.03 10.80
N LEU A 36 14.23 -1.02 9.97
CA LEU A 36 15.57 -0.45 9.79
C LEU A 36 16.04 0.32 11.03
N GLY A 37 15.12 1.02 11.68
CA GLY A 37 15.40 1.88 12.84
C GLY A 37 14.20 2.77 13.16
N ASN A 38 14.40 3.74 14.05
CA ASN A 38 13.37 4.69 14.47
C ASN A 38 13.87 6.14 14.32
N ILE A 39 13.22 6.95 13.48
CA ILE A 39 13.61 8.35 13.21
C ILE A 39 13.38 9.30 14.40
N LEU A 40 12.68 8.84 15.44
CA LEU A 40 12.55 9.57 16.70
C LEU A 40 13.73 9.34 17.64
N GLU A 41 14.59 8.36 17.34
CA GLU A 41 15.71 7.93 18.17
C GLU A 41 17.07 8.13 17.48
N LYS A 42 17.14 8.00 16.15
CA LYS A 42 18.38 8.09 15.35
C LYS A 42 18.19 9.03 14.15
N SER A 43 19.31 9.55 13.62
CA SER A 43 19.29 10.33 12.38
C SER A 43 18.83 9.48 11.19
N TRP A 44 18.33 10.14 10.14
CA TRP A 44 17.95 9.44 8.92
C TRP A 44 19.14 8.70 8.29
N GLU A 45 20.33 9.30 8.28
CA GLU A 45 21.54 8.70 7.72
C GLU A 45 21.97 7.43 8.46
N ASP A 46 21.91 7.44 9.80
CA ASP A 46 22.23 6.28 10.64
C ASP A 46 21.22 5.13 10.47
N ILE A 47 20.00 5.43 10.02
CA ILE A 47 18.98 4.41 9.73
C ILE A 47 19.16 3.89 8.31
N TRP A 48 19.24 4.77 7.32
CA TRP A 48 19.26 4.42 5.90
C TRP A 48 20.56 3.74 5.47
N ASN A 49 21.69 4.08 6.10
CA ASN A 49 22.99 3.43 5.86
C ASN A 49 23.57 2.75 7.12
N GLY A 50 22.72 2.52 8.12
CA GLY A 50 23.06 1.73 9.30
C GLY A 50 23.26 0.25 9.01
N GLU A 51 23.75 -0.46 10.02
CA GLU A 51 24.04 -1.90 9.94
C GLU A 51 22.83 -2.71 9.45
N VAL A 52 21.64 -2.45 10.00
CA VAL A 52 20.42 -3.18 9.62
C VAL A 52 20.07 -2.99 8.14
N ALA A 53 20.13 -1.76 7.62
CA ALA A 53 19.86 -1.49 6.21
C ALA A 53 20.90 -2.17 5.29
N LYS A 54 22.18 -2.14 5.68
CA LYS A 54 23.27 -2.82 4.98
C LYS A 54 23.08 -4.34 4.99
N GLU A 55 22.63 -4.93 6.10
CA GLU A 55 22.29 -6.35 6.18
C GLU A 55 21.15 -6.73 5.21
N TYR A 56 20.07 -5.93 5.16
CA TYR A 56 18.97 -6.16 4.20
C TYR A 56 19.50 -6.16 2.76
N ARG A 57 20.25 -5.12 2.39
CA ARG A 57 20.80 -4.97 1.03
C ARG A 57 21.78 -6.09 0.67
N GLN A 58 22.68 -6.45 1.59
CA GLN A 58 23.60 -7.57 1.41
C GLN A 58 22.81 -8.88 1.20
N SER A 59 21.73 -9.10 1.95
CA SER A 59 20.91 -10.31 1.77
C SER A 59 20.20 -10.40 0.42
N MET A 60 19.93 -9.28 -0.26
CA MET A 60 19.43 -9.28 -1.64
C MET A 60 20.55 -9.57 -2.65
N ILE A 61 21.75 -9.02 -2.43
CA ILE A 61 22.93 -9.29 -3.26
C ILE A 61 23.29 -10.78 -3.21
N ASP A 62 23.16 -11.41 -2.05
CA ASP A 62 23.51 -12.83 -1.86
C ASP A 62 22.35 -13.79 -2.16
N SER A 63 21.17 -13.29 -2.57
CA SER A 63 19.93 -14.06 -2.70
C SER A 63 19.51 -14.84 -1.44
N THR A 64 19.96 -14.43 -0.26
CA THR A 64 19.63 -15.13 0.99
C THR A 64 18.31 -14.67 1.58
N PHE A 65 17.86 -13.46 1.24
CA PHE A 65 16.62 -12.85 1.75
C PHE A 65 16.47 -12.97 3.27
N LYS A 66 17.59 -12.97 4.00
CA LYS A 66 17.72 -13.33 5.43
C LYS A 66 16.69 -12.65 6.32
N HIS A 67 16.29 -11.44 5.98
CA HIS A 67 15.37 -10.61 6.76
C HIS A 67 13.95 -10.53 6.20
N CYS A 68 13.66 -11.21 5.09
CA CYS A 68 12.33 -11.35 4.53
C CYS A 68 11.55 -12.49 5.20
N ILE A 69 10.23 -12.35 5.20
CA ILE A 69 9.27 -13.42 5.50
C ILE A 69 8.78 -13.92 4.13
N GLU A 70 9.54 -14.85 3.54
CA GLU A 70 9.35 -15.28 2.14
C GLU A 70 7.92 -15.70 1.82
N LYS A 71 7.27 -16.45 2.72
CA LYS A 71 5.87 -16.88 2.60
C LYS A 71 4.85 -15.75 2.42
N ASN A 72 5.22 -14.51 2.76
CA ASN A 72 4.35 -13.34 2.62
C ASN A 72 4.69 -12.51 1.37
N CYS A 73 5.80 -12.80 0.68
CA CYS A 73 6.23 -12.05 -0.49
C CYS A 73 5.77 -12.75 -1.77
N SER A 74 4.63 -12.30 -2.30
CA SER A 74 4.02 -12.85 -3.53
C SER A 74 4.96 -12.82 -4.73
N GLN A 75 5.81 -11.79 -4.83
CA GLN A 75 6.74 -11.61 -5.94
C GLN A 75 7.95 -12.53 -5.88
N LEU A 76 8.49 -12.75 -4.67
CA LEU A 76 9.60 -13.66 -4.48
C LEU A 76 9.20 -15.10 -4.82
N LEU A 77 7.94 -15.44 -4.57
CA LEU A 77 7.34 -16.75 -4.83
C LEU A 77 6.49 -16.77 -6.12
N SER A 78 6.72 -15.86 -7.06
CA SER A 78 6.04 -15.90 -8.36
C SER A 78 6.82 -16.76 -9.36
N GLU A 79 6.13 -17.54 -10.19
CA GLU A 79 6.76 -18.22 -11.34
C GLU A 79 7.11 -17.22 -12.44
N ASN A 80 6.22 -16.25 -12.69
CA ASN A 80 6.39 -15.18 -13.65
C ASN A 80 6.57 -13.86 -12.90
N LEU A 81 7.76 -13.26 -12.98
CA LEU A 81 8.02 -11.97 -12.37
C LEU A 81 7.37 -10.85 -13.19
N ASP A 82 6.71 -9.92 -12.51
CA ASP A 82 6.22 -8.69 -13.13
C ASP A 82 7.38 -7.68 -13.20
N PRO A 83 7.77 -7.21 -14.41
CA PRO A 83 8.86 -6.26 -14.56
C PRO A 83 8.61 -4.90 -13.87
N ASP A 84 7.35 -4.57 -13.55
CA ASP A 84 7.01 -3.36 -12.79
C ASP A 84 7.31 -3.50 -11.28
N LEU A 85 7.49 -4.73 -10.79
CA LEU A 85 7.68 -5.04 -9.37
C LEU A 85 9.17 -5.17 -9.00
N PRO A 86 9.53 -5.16 -7.71
CA PRO A 86 10.91 -4.92 -7.31
C PRO A 86 11.81 -6.17 -7.32
N VAL A 87 11.28 -7.33 -7.72
CA VAL A 87 12.00 -8.62 -7.74
C VAL A 87 12.32 -9.00 -9.18
N PHE A 88 13.56 -9.44 -9.41
CA PHE A 88 14.14 -9.78 -10.72
C PHE A 88 14.89 -11.11 -10.63
N GLU A 89 15.13 -11.76 -11.76
CA GLU A 89 16.21 -12.74 -11.86
C GLU A 89 17.55 -12.01 -12.01
N LYS A 90 18.60 -12.52 -11.36
CA LYS A 90 19.95 -11.99 -11.52
C LYS A 90 20.46 -12.18 -12.94
N ASP A 91 20.06 -13.26 -13.60
CA ASP A 91 20.44 -13.51 -15.00
C ASP A 91 19.90 -12.42 -15.94
N ASP A 92 18.68 -11.92 -15.70
CA ASP A 92 18.09 -10.82 -16.47
C ASP A 92 18.86 -9.50 -16.25
N LEU A 93 19.43 -9.32 -15.06
CA LEU A 93 20.28 -8.17 -14.73
C LEU A 93 21.73 -8.34 -15.23
N GLY A 94 22.13 -9.55 -15.60
CA GLY A 94 23.50 -9.88 -16.01
C GLY A 94 24.54 -9.46 -14.97
N VAL A 95 25.49 -8.60 -15.36
CA VAL A 95 26.53 -8.11 -14.45
C VAL A 95 26.09 -6.93 -13.58
N LEU A 96 24.94 -6.31 -13.86
CA LEU A 96 24.48 -5.11 -13.17
C LEU A 96 24.16 -5.35 -11.69
N TRP A 97 23.63 -6.52 -11.33
CA TRP A 97 23.34 -6.79 -9.91
C TRP A 97 24.62 -6.77 -9.04
N ARG A 98 25.80 -7.04 -9.63
CA ARG A 98 27.10 -7.02 -8.94
C ARG A 98 27.63 -5.61 -8.66
N SER A 99 27.12 -4.59 -9.33
CA SER A 99 27.51 -3.21 -9.07
C SER A 99 26.83 -2.64 -7.83
N PHE A 100 25.73 -3.23 -7.37
CA PHE A 100 25.06 -2.80 -6.15
C PHE A 100 25.93 -3.08 -4.92
N LYS A 101 25.93 -2.12 -4.00
CA LYS A 101 26.63 -2.21 -2.72
C LYS A 101 25.62 -2.07 -1.57
N PRO A 102 25.91 -2.65 -0.39
CA PRO A 102 25.06 -2.46 0.79
C PRO A 102 24.92 -1.00 1.22
N GLU A 103 25.93 -0.18 0.97
CA GLU A 103 25.85 1.25 1.19
C GLU A 103 25.12 1.93 0.04
N ALA A 104 24.03 2.64 0.36
CA ALA A 104 23.29 3.43 -0.61
C ALA A 104 23.93 4.80 -0.77
N THR A 105 24.13 5.22 -2.02
CA THR A 105 24.68 6.53 -2.38
C THR A 105 23.60 7.60 -2.59
N THR A 106 22.33 7.19 -2.55
CA THR A 106 21.16 8.07 -2.65
C THR A 106 20.14 7.71 -1.58
N GLY A 107 19.23 8.63 -1.30
CA GLY A 107 17.99 8.35 -0.59
C GLY A 107 17.02 7.46 -1.38
N PRO A 108 15.89 7.10 -0.77
CA PRO A 108 14.85 6.26 -1.35
C PRO A 108 14.14 7.00 -2.47
N LEU A 109 13.91 6.31 -3.59
CA LEU A 109 13.13 6.83 -4.71
C LEU A 109 11.63 6.92 -4.37
N VAL A 110 11.15 6.04 -3.48
CA VAL A 110 9.75 5.90 -3.09
C VAL A 110 9.62 5.98 -1.58
N VAL A 111 8.76 6.88 -1.08
CA VAL A 111 8.53 7.08 0.36
C VAL A 111 7.04 6.99 0.67
N ALA A 112 6.65 6.09 1.56
CA ALA A 112 5.27 5.95 2.02
C ALA A 112 5.04 6.60 3.39
N PHE A 113 4.02 7.46 3.44
CA PHE A 113 3.65 8.24 4.61
C PHE A 113 2.55 7.48 5.34
N ASN A 114 2.94 6.71 6.37
CA ASN A 114 2.04 5.82 7.12
C ASN A 114 1.88 6.25 8.60
N TYR A 115 2.17 7.51 8.91
CA TYR A 115 2.21 8.03 10.27
C TYR A 115 0.96 8.77 10.74
N ASP A 116 -0.05 8.97 9.88
CA ASP A 116 -1.40 9.37 10.29
C ASP A 116 -2.40 8.28 9.94
N ARG A 117 -3.20 7.87 10.95
CA ARG A 117 -4.18 6.80 10.85
C ARG A 117 -5.60 7.31 10.65
N SER A 118 -5.79 8.63 10.57
CA SER A 118 -7.09 9.29 10.46
C SER A 118 -7.88 8.78 9.26
N CYS A 119 -9.12 8.36 9.49
CA CYS A 119 -10.04 7.89 8.46
C CYS A 119 -11.48 8.03 8.99
N ALA A 120 -12.40 8.46 8.12
CA ALA A 120 -13.82 8.58 8.48
C ALA A 120 -14.55 7.22 8.45
N LEU A 121 -13.87 6.13 8.09
CA LEU A 121 -14.42 4.77 8.07
C LEU A 121 -13.86 3.92 9.22
N SER A 122 -14.66 2.92 9.64
CA SER A 122 -14.27 1.92 10.64
C SER A 122 -14.41 0.49 10.09
N CYS A 123 -13.70 0.23 8.99
CA CYS A 123 -13.74 -1.06 8.28
C CYS A 123 -13.39 -2.22 9.23
N PRO A 124 -14.21 -3.29 9.35
CA PRO A 124 -14.08 -4.28 10.41
C PRO A 124 -12.75 -5.06 10.45
N THR A 125 -12.10 -5.26 9.30
CA THR A 125 -10.79 -5.93 9.20
C THR A 125 -9.60 -4.99 9.43
N CYS A 126 -9.85 -3.67 9.55
CA CYS A 126 -8.81 -2.65 9.69
C CYS A 126 -8.74 -2.10 11.12
N ARG A 127 -9.89 -1.80 11.74
CA ARG A 127 -9.98 -1.13 13.04
C ARG A 127 -11.34 -1.37 13.70
N ASN A 128 -11.36 -1.25 15.03
CA ASN A 128 -12.58 -1.44 15.82
C ASN A 128 -13.41 -0.17 15.97
N GLU A 129 -12.76 1.00 15.83
CA GLU A 129 -13.38 2.31 16.00
C GLU A 129 -12.88 3.31 14.96
N LEU A 130 -13.58 4.43 14.85
CA LEU A 130 -13.17 5.55 14.00
C LEU A 130 -11.94 6.22 14.63
N ILE A 131 -10.94 6.53 13.81
CA ILE A 131 -9.73 7.22 14.23
C ILE A 131 -9.71 8.55 13.49
N MET A 132 -9.66 9.67 14.21
CA MET A 132 -9.58 10.99 13.63
C MET A 132 -8.71 11.88 14.51
N ASP A 133 -7.55 12.27 14.00
CA ASP A 133 -6.67 13.22 14.64
C ASP A 133 -6.96 14.65 14.15
N SER A 134 -6.78 15.61 15.05
CA SER A 134 -6.92 17.04 14.83
C SER A 134 -5.75 17.76 15.50
N PRO A 135 -5.54 19.08 15.28
CA PRO A 135 -4.49 19.83 15.97
C PRO A 135 -4.50 19.73 17.50
N ASN A 136 -5.65 19.41 18.10
CA ASN A 136 -5.80 19.24 19.54
C ASN A 136 -5.62 17.78 20.01
N SER A 137 -5.45 16.83 19.10
CA SER A 137 -5.29 15.41 19.44
C SER A 137 -3.89 15.14 20.02
N PRO A 138 -3.76 14.22 20.99
CA PRO A 138 -2.46 13.90 21.60
C PRO A 138 -1.37 13.49 20.60
N ASN A 139 -1.76 12.79 19.52
CA ASN A 139 -0.82 12.30 18.51
C ASN A 139 -0.34 13.38 17.53
N TRP A 140 -1.00 14.54 17.46
CA TRP A 140 -0.74 15.55 16.43
C TRP A 140 0.69 16.05 16.41
N LYS A 141 1.23 16.43 17.58
CA LYS A 141 2.62 16.89 17.71
C LYS A 141 3.64 15.86 17.25
N ASN A 142 3.35 14.58 17.49
CA ASN A 142 4.20 13.49 17.03
C ASN A 142 4.15 13.34 15.51
N MET A 143 2.97 13.47 14.90
CA MET A 143 2.82 13.50 13.44
C MET A 143 3.55 14.69 12.82
N GLU A 144 3.46 15.89 13.41
CA GLU A 144 4.22 17.07 12.96
C GLU A 144 5.73 16.82 13.02
N LYS A 145 6.22 16.25 14.13
CA LYS A 145 7.63 15.90 14.28
C LYS A 145 8.10 14.91 13.21
N ILE A 146 7.36 13.82 13.01
CA ILE A 146 7.67 12.82 11.97
C ILE A 146 7.61 13.44 10.58
N HIS A 147 6.56 14.19 10.27
CA HIS A 147 6.37 14.81 8.97
C HIS A 147 7.48 15.80 8.63
N LYS A 148 7.94 16.57 9.62
CA LYS A 148 9.10 17.45 9.46
C LYS A 148 10.34 16.67 9.06
N ILE A 149 10.70 15.60 9.78
CA ILE A 149 11.86 14.76 9.43
C ILE A 149 11.69 14.16 8.04
N VAL A 150 10.51 13.62 7.74
CA VAL A 150 10.22 13.00 6.43
C VAL A 150 10.41 14.02 5.30
N THR A 151 9.85 15.22 5.43
CA THR A 151 9.86 16.25 4.38
C THR A 151 11.20 16.98 4.26
N GLU A 152 11.93 17.17 5.35
CA GLU A 152 13.20 17.90 5.38
C GLU A 152 14.42 17.01 5.15
N GLU A 153 14.35 15.71 5.43
CA GLU A 153 15.49 14.79 5.37
C GLU A 153 15.29 13.62 4.39
N ILE A 154 14.15 12.92 4.49
CA ILE A 154 13.96 11.62 3.84
C ILE A 154 13.61 11.74 2.37
N ILE A 155 12.70 12.66 2.02
CA ILE A 155 12.19 12.78 0.65
C ILE A 155 13.09 13.60 -0.29
N LYS A 156 14.31 13.97 0.14
CA LYS A 156 15.24 14.77 -0.67
C LYS A 156 15.48 14.17 -2.05
N ASP A 157 15.64 12.84 -2.14
CA ASP A 157 15.87 12.11 -3.39
C ASP A 157 14.61 11.37 -3.88
N ALA A 158 13.47 11.54 -3.19
CA ALA A 158 12.26 10.81 -3.51
C ALA A 158 11.59 11.38 -4.77
N TYR A 159 11.31 10.47 -5.71
CA TYR A 159 10.49 10.76 -6.88
C TYR A 159 9.01 10.51 -6.62
N ARG A 160 8.70 9.46 -5.85
CA ARG A 160 7.34 9.00 -5.62
C ARG A 160 6.96 9.03 -4.14
N LEU A 161 5.83 9.65 -3.83
CA LEU A 161 5.22 9.64 -2.51
C LEU A 161 3.98 8.74 -2.49
N TYR A 162 3.85 7.90 -1.47
CA TYR A 162 2.62 7.13 -1.19
C TYR A 162 1.91 7.78 0.01
N ILE A 163 0.67 8.22 -0.18
CA ILE A 163 -0.09 8.95 0.85
C ILE A 163 -1.53 8.41 0.85
N SER A 164 -2.01 7.69 1.86
CA SER A 164 -1.30 7.06 2.98
C SER A 164 -1.80 5.63 3.16
N GLY A 165 -0.96 4.70 3.60
CA GLY A 165 -1.35 3.29 3.75
C GLY A 165 -2.11 2.94 5.05
N THR A 166 -2.20 3.85 6.03
CA THR A 166 -2.75 3.57 7.37
C THR A 166 -3.99 4.39 7.75
N GLY A 167 -4.33 5.40 6.95
CA GLY A 167 -5.51 6.26 7.05
C GLY A 167 -6.09 6.55 5.67
N ASP A 168 -6.96 7.55 5.57
CA ASP A 168 -7.38 8.12 4.30
C ASP A 168 -6.86 9.57 4.19
N PRO A 169 -6.05 9.89 3.17
CA PRO A 169 -5.35 11.17 3.08
C PRO A 169 -6.28 12.35 2.80
N LEU A 170 -7.50 12.11 2.28
CA LEU A 170 -8.46 13.16 1.98
C LEU A 170 -9.42 13.42 3.16
N GLN A 171 -9.55 12.45 4.06
CA GLN A 171 -10.32 12.57 5.30
C GLN A 171 -9.44 13.03 6.46
N SER A 172 -8.17 12.63 6.49
CA SER A 172 -7.14 13.13 7.39
C SER A 172 -7.02 14.67 7.25
N PRO A 173 -7.24 15.45 8.32
CA PRO A 173 -6.94 16.88 8.29
C PRO A 173 -5.46 17.15 8.03
N PHE A 174 -4.57 16.26 8.48
CA PHE A 174 -3.13 16.42 8.36
C PHE A 174 -2.65 16.26 6.92
N PHE A 175 -2.87 15.08 6.31
CA PHE A 175 -2.44 14.81 4.94
C PHE A 175 -3.22 15.60 3.91
N ARG A 176 -4.50 15.92 4.17
CA ARG A 176 -5.24 16.83 3.31
C ARG A 176 -4.57 18.20 3.27
N SER A 177 -4.16 18.74 4.42
CA SER A 177 -3.46 20.03 4.47
C SER A 177 -2.14 19.97 3.71
N PHE A 178 -1.36 18.88 3.86
CA PHE A 178 -0.14 18.67 3.08
C PHE A 178 -0.40 18.66 1.56
N LEU A 179 -1.45 18.00 1.08
CA LEU A 179 -1.81 17.97 -0.34
C LEU A 179 -2.33 19.33 -0.85
N GLN A 180 -3.05 20.08 -0.01
CA GLN A 180 -3.53 21.43 -0.32
C GLN A 180 -2.38 22.45 -0.40
N GLU A 181 -1.39 22.31 0.46
CA GLU A 181 -0.23 23.19 0.58
C GLU A 181 1.00 22.69 -0.22
N PHE A 182 0.85 21.62 -1.00
CA PHE A 182 1.95 21.01 -1.74
C PHE A 182 2.57 22.01 -2.71
N ASP A 183 3.88 22.24 -2.54
CA ASP A 183 4.67 23.17 -3.35
C ASP A 183 5.84 22.41 -3.97
N SER A 184 5.78 22.22 -5.29
CA SER A 184 6.83 21.54 -6.05
C SER A 184 8.18 22.25 -6.02
N LYS A 185 8.23 23.54 -5.67
CA LYS A 185 9.51 24.25 -5.45
C LYS A 185 10.19 23.79 -4.17
N LYS A 186 9.43 23.37 -3.15
CA LYS A 186 9.98 22.80 -1.91
C LYS A 186 10.41 21.35 -2.10
N TYR A 187 9.75 20.63 -3.00
CA TYR A 187 9.98 19.20 -3.25
C TYR A 187 10.32 18.94 -4.73
N PRO A 188 11.45 19.49 -5.25
CA PRO A 188 11.72 19.52 -6.69
C PRO A 188 11.91 18.15 -7.34
N ASN A 189 12.26 17.13 -6.55
CA ASN A 189 12.45 15.76 -7.05
C ASN A 189 11.16 14.95 -7.09
N VAL A 190 10.10 15.38 -6.41
CA VAL A 190 8.82 14.66 -6.38
C VAL A 190 8.09 14.87 -7.70
N GLY A 191 8.06 13.82 -8.52
CA GLY A 191 7.33 13.79 -9.79
C GLY A 191 6.02 13.00 -9.73
N HIS A 192 5.79 12.25 -8.66
CA HIS A 192 4.66 11.32 -8.57
C HIS A 192 4.11 11.22 -7.13
N ILE A 193 2.83 11.47 -6.95
CA ILE A 193 2.05 11.15 -5.76
C ILE A 193 1.10 10.00 -6.10
N HIS A 194 1.16 8.93 -5.31
CA HIS A 194 0.23 7.82 -5.32
C HIS A 194 -0.70 7.93 -4.11
N LEU A 195 -2.01 8.01 -4.37
CA LEU A 195 -3.01 8.11 -3.30
C LEU A 195 -3.58 6.75 -2.93
N HIS A 196 -3.56 6.38 -1.65
CA HIS A 196 -4.36 5.28 -1.10
C HIS A 196 -5.58 5.89 -0.43
N THR A 197 -6.78 5.62 -0.94
CA THR A 197 -8.02 6.25 -0.44
C THR A 197 -9.20 5.30 -0.52
N ASN A 198 -10.23 5.51 0.29
CA ASN A 198 -11.56 4.90 0.12
C ASN A 198 -12.44 5.67 -0.88
N ALA A 199 -11.93 6.78 -1.42
CA ALA A 199 -12.56 7.67 -2.40
C ALA A 199 -13.90 8.30 -1.98
N ASN A 200 -14.41 8.12 -0.75
CA ASN A 200 -15.63 8.78 -0.29
C ASN A 200 -15.49 10.30 -0.20
N SER A 201 -14.29 10.81 0.08
CA SER A 201 -14.01 12.26 0.10
C SER A 201 -13.40 12.79 -1.20
N PHE A 202 -13.28 11.98 -2.25
CA PHE A 202 -12.70 12.37 -3.55
C PHE A 202 -13.71 13.15 -4.41
N THR A 203 -14.25 14.24 -3.86
CA THR A 203 -15.22 15.09 -4.56
C THR A 203 -14.51 16.10 -5.48
N PRO A 204 -15.21 16.68 -6.48
CA PRO A 204 -14.65 17.78 -7.29
C PRO A 204 -14.11 18.94 -6.45
N LYS A 205 -14.83 19.31 -5.39
CA LYS A 205 -14.40 20.35 -4.44
C LYS A 205 -13.10 19.98 -3.71
N MET A 206 -12.94 18.71 -3.31
CA MET A 206 -11.71 18.25 -2.67
C MET A 206 -10.55 18.32 -3.66
N TRP A 207 -10.73 17.78 -4.87
CA TRP A 207 -9.74 17.82 -5.93
C TRP A 207 -9.29 19.26 -6.23
N ASP A 208 -10.24 20.18 -6.43
CA ASP A 208 -9.99 21.59 -6.71
C ASP A 208 -9.24 22.32 -5.60
N SER A 209 -9.28 21.82 -4.36
CA SER A 209 -8.55 22.40 -3.23
C SER A 209 -7.05 22.08 -3.23
N MET A 210 -6.60 21.09 -4.02
CA MET A 210 -5.23 20.56 -4.00
C MET A 210 -4.44 20.90 -5.28
N LYS A 211 -4.68 22.06 -5.89
CA LYS A 211 -4.13 22.43 -7.22
C LYS A 211 -2.62 22.26 -7.36
N GLY A 212 -1.86 22.51 -6.29
CA GLY A 212 -0.40 22.31 -6.28
C GLY A 212 0.01 20.84 -6.44
N ALA A 213 -0.75 19.91 -5.85
CA ALA A 213 -0.50 18.48 -5.92
C ALA A 213 -1.07 17.82 -7.19
N GLN A 214 -2.14 18.36 -7.78
CA GLN A 214 -2.85 17.74 -8.92
C GLN A 214 -1.93 17.24 -10.05
N PRO A 215 -0.93 18.02 -10.54
CA PRO A 215 -0.06 17.58 -11.63
C PRO A 215 0.76 16.33 -11.29
N PHE A 216 0.99 16.07 -10.01
CA PHE A 216 1.82 14.99 -9.49
C PHE A 216 0.99 13.77 -9.07
N ILE A 217 -0.32 13.91 -8.85
CA ILE A 217 -1.20 12.78 -8.52
C ILE A 217 -1.45 11.98 -9.81
N LYS A 218 -0.62 10.95 -10.02
CA LYS A 218 -0.62 10.13 -11.25
C LYS A 218 -1.34 8.81 -11.11
N THR A 219 -1.36 8.25 -9.91
CA THR A 219 -1.95 6.94 -9.67
C THR A 219 -2.66 6.91 -8.34
N MET A 220 -3.61 5.99 -8.20
CA MET A 220 -4.33 5.80 -6.94
C MET A 220 -4.72 4.35 -6.73
N GLU A 221 -4.80 3.97 -5.47
CA GLU A 221 -5.36 2.72 -4.98
C GLU A 221 -6.65 3.05 -4.22
N ILE A 222 -7.78 2.59 -4.76
CA ILE A 222 -9.11 2.80 -4.20
C ILE A 222 -9.54 1.54 -3.45
N SER A 223 -9.75 1.72 -2.17
CA SER A 223 -10.14 0.70 -1.21
C SER A 223 -11.67 0.50 -1.26
N ILE A 224 -12.16 -0.55 -1.93
CA ILE A 224 -13.60 -0.78 -2.17
C ILE A 224 -14.16 -1.95 -1.34
N ASP A 225 -13.52 -3.13 -1.35
CA ASP A 225 -13.94 -4.36 -0.64
C ASP A 225 -15.39 -4.86 -0.90
N ALA A 226 -16.06 -4.39 -1.95
CA ALA A 226 -17.40 -4.81 -2.34
C ALA A 226 -17.73 -4.46 -3.81
N ALA A 227 -18.67 -5.17 -4.40
CA ALA A 227 -19.29 -4.88 -5.69
C ALA A 227 -20.79 -4.52 -5.57
N THR A 228 -21.33 -4.52 -4.36
CA THR A 228 -22.72 -4.12 -4.06
C THR A 228 -22.81 -3.19 -2.86
N PRO A 229 -23.85 -2.32 -2.78
CA PRO A 229 -24.09 -1.48 -1.61
C PRO A 229 -24.31 -2.29 -0.33
N GLU A 230 -24.93 -3.47 -0.42
CA GLU A 230 -25.20 -4.34 0.73
C GLU A 230 -23.90 -4.85 1.37
N THR A 231 -23.00 -5.37 0.55
CA THR A 231 -21.68 -5.83 1.02
C THR A 231 -20.82 -4.65 1.47
N TYR A 232 -20.86 -3.53 0.74
CA TYR A 232 -20.09 -2.33 1.09
C TYR A 232 -20.46 -1.77 2.47
N LYS A 233 -21.75 -1.78 2.83
CA LYS A 233 -22.22 -1.36 4.16
C LYS A 233 -21.59 -2.18 5.29
N ILE A 234 -21.25 -3.44 5.03
CA ILE A 234 -20.61 -4.36 5.98
C ILE A 234 -19.10 -4.11 6.01
N THR A 235 -18.45 -4.13 4.84
CA THR A 235 -16.99 -4.14 4.71
C THR A 235 -16.37 -2.75 4.89
N ARG A 236 -17.07 -1.69 4.48
CA ARG A 236 -16.63 -0.28 4.52
C ARG A 236 -17.55 0.57 5.41
N ARG A 237 -17.72 0.12 6.66
CA ARG A 237 -18.58 0.77 7.67
C ARG A 237 -18.33 2.28 7.79
N GLY A 238 -19.40 3.05 7.61
CA GLY A 238 -19.39 4.52 7.59
C GLY A 238 -19.28 5.12 6.19
N GLY A 239 -19.06 4.30 5.16
CA GLY A 239 -18.95 4.74 3.79
C GLY A 239 -20.30 4.86 3.11
N ASP A 240 -20.39 5.80 2.18
CA ASP A 240 -21.52 5.99 1.28
C ASP A 240 -21.18 5.38 -0.09
N TRP A 241 -21.97 4.38 -0.50
CA TRP A 241 -21.81 3.68 -1.77
C TRP A 241 -22.11 4.58 -2.97
N ASN A 242 -23.16 5.40 -2.91
CA ASN A 242 -23.54 6.26 -4.02
C ASN A 242 -22.47 7.35 -4.22
N LEU A 243 -21.98 7.92 -3.12
CA LEU A 243 -20.89 8.89 -3.18
C LEU A 243 -19.61 8.28 -3.75
N LEU A 244 -19.30 7.02 -3.42
CA LEU A 244 -18.20 6.31 -4.06
C LEU A 244 -18.43 6.20 -5.57
N MET A 245 -19.61 5.76 -6.02
CA MET A 245 -19.91 5.65 -7.45
C MET A 245 -19.78 7.00 -8.18
N ASP A 246 -20.33 8.07 -7.62
CA ASP A 246 -20.23 9.43 -8.17
C ASP A 246 -18.76 9.89 -8.26
N ASN A 247 -17.97 9.62 -7.22
CA ASN A 247 -16.56 9.98 -7.19
C ASN A 247 -15.73 9.12 -8.17
N LEU A 248 -16.07 7.86 -8.42
CA LEU A 248 -15.43 7.06 -9.46
C LEU A 248 -15.69 7.68 -10.85
N GLU A 249 -16.93 8.08 -11.14
CA GLU A 249 -17.25 8.77 -12.40
C GLU A 249 -16.46 10.07 -12.54
N PHE A 250 -16.33 10.85 -11.47
CA PHE A 250 -15.50 12.05 -11.47
C PHE A 250 -14.00 11.73 -11.69
N ILE A 251 -13.44 10.74 -11.00
CA ILE A 251 -12.04 10.30 -11.17
C ILE A 251 -11.77 9.90 -12.63
N ASN A 252 -12.75 9.31 -13.32
CA ASN A 252 -12.65 8.94 -14.73
C ASN A 252 -12.37 10.15 -15.66
N THR A 253 -12.68 11.37 -15.21
CA THR A 253 -12.50 12.61 -15.97
C THR A 253 -11.16 13.30 -15.74
N ILE A 254 -10.32 12.82 -14.80
CA ILE A 254 -9.10 13.53 -14.38
C ILE A 254 -7.89 13.03 -15.16
N ASP A 255 -7.41 13.78 -16.13
CA ASP A 255 -6.32 13.36 -17.04
C ASP A 255 -5.01 12.99 -16.35
N THR A 256 -4.67 13.66 -15.24
CA THR A 256 -3.42 13.38 -14.54
C THR A 256 -3.38 12.00 -13.92
N ILE A 257 -4.53 11.42 -13.57
CA ILE A 257 -4.63 10.07 -13.02
C ILE A 257 -4.66 9.08 -14.18
N GLU A 258 -3.61 8.28 -14.29
CA GLU A 258 -3.38 7.35 -15.40
C GLU A 258 -3.78 5.91 -15.03
N VAL A 259 -3.44 5.49 -13.81
CA VAL A 259 -3.66 4.13 -13.32
C VAL A 259 -4.43 4.15 -12.01
N VAL A 260 -5.51 3.38 -11.96
CA VAL A 260 -6.29 3.15 -10.76
C VAL A 260 -6.21 1.68 -10.39
N VAL A 261 -5.92 1.40 -9.13
CA VAL A 261 -5.94 0.06 -8.56
C VAL A 261 -7.18 -0.04 -7.67
N PHE A 262 -8.07 -0.99 -7.90
CA PHE A 262 -9.09 -1.35 -6.93
C PHE A 262 -8.52 -2.38 -5.98
N SER A 263 -8.55 -2.06 -4.69
CA SER A 263 -8.10 -2.97 -3.64
C SER A 263 -9.28 -3.62 -2.95
N PHE A 264 -9.15 -4.92 -2.78
CA PHE A 264 -10.17 -5.79 -2.24
C PHE A 264 -9.58 -6.77 -1.23
N VAL A 265 -9.89 -6.56 0.05
CA VAL A 265 -9.53 -7.50 1.11
C VAL A 265 -10.54 -8.66 1.10
N VAL A 266 -10.09 -9.83 0.67
CA VAL A 266 -10.90 -11.05 0.54
C VAL A 266 -11.24 -11.58 1.94
N GLN A 267 -12.53 -11.55 2.28
CA GLN A 267 -13.07 -12.02 3.55
C GLN A 267 -14.39 -12.78 3.35
N ASN A 268 -14.85 -13.47 4.39
CA ASN A 268 -16.09 -14.25 4.35
C ASN A 268 -17.31 -13.43 3.91
N ASP A 269 -17.34 -12.14 4.26
CA ASP A 269 -18.44 -11.24 3.93
C ASP A 269 -18.53 -10.87 2.43
N ASN A 270 -17.44 -11.03 1.65
CA ASN A 270 -17.36 -10.47 0.29
C ASN A 270 -16.81 -11.41 -0.79
N TYR A 271 -16.33 -12.62 -0.46
CA TYR A 271 -15.68 -13.48 -1.46
C TYR A 271 -16.56 -13.86 -2.65
N LYS A 272 -17.88 -13.86 -2.49
CA LYS A 272 -18.84 -14.12 -3.57
C LYS A 272 -18.87 -13.02 -4.63
N GLU A 273 -18.30 -11.85 -4.33
CA GLU A 273 -18.27 -10.69 -5.22
C GLU A 273 -16.93 -10.51 -5.94
N ILE A 274 -15.97 -11.42 -5.78
CA ILE A 274 -14.64 -11.34 -6.40
C ILE A 274 -14.75 -11.10 -7.91
N LEU A 275 -15.49 -11.93 -8.63
CA LEU A 275 -15.66 -11.75 -10.08
C LEU A 275 -16.46 -10.48 -10.41
N LYS A 276 -17.51 -10.20 -9.63
CA LYS A 276 -18.40 -9.04 -9.85
C LYS A 276 -17.67 -7.69 -9.68
N LEU A 277 -16.61 -7.64 -8.88
CA LEU A 277 -15.80 -6.42 -8.75
C LEU A 277 -15.20 -5.96 -10.08
N HIS A 278 -14.98 -6.87 -11.03
CA HIS A 278 -14.45 -6.53 -12.34
C HIS A 278 -15.43 -5.67 -13.17
N ASP A 279 -16.73 -5.78 -12.94
CA ASP A 279 -17.75 -4.96 -13.61
C ASP A 279 -17.62 -3.47 -13.22
N LEU A 280 -17.11 -3.17 -12.02
CA LEU A 280 -16.90 -1.78 -11.58
C LEU A 280 -15.82 -1.05 -12.38
N LYS A 281 -14.94 -1.78 -13.10
CA LYS A 281 -13.91 -1.14 -13.94
C LYS A 281 -14.52 -0.24 -15.01
N GLU A 282 -15.72 -0.55 -15.48
CA GLU A 282 -16.43 0.23 -16.50
C GLU A 282 -16.74 1.67 -16.05
N LYS A 283 -16.80 1.93 -14.73
CA LYS A 283 -16.92 3.30 -14.19
C LYS A 283 -15.68 4.16 -14.46
N LEU A 284 -14.56 3.52 -14.75
CA LEU A 284 -13.25 4.13 -15.00
C LEU A 284 -12.73 3.76 -16.40
N SER A 285 -13.62 3.71 -17.41
CA SER A 285 -13.30 3.29 -18.78
C SER A 285 -12.22 4.12 -19.49
N ASN A 286 -11.95 5.35 -19.03
CA ASN A 286 -10.86 6.19 -19.56
C ASN A 286 -9.51 5.94 -18.86
N LYS A 287 -9.45 4.97 -17.93
CA LYS A 287 -8.29 4.71 -17.07
C LYS A 287 -7.78 3.29 -17.24
N LYS A 288 -6.50 3.08 -16.93
CA LYS A 288 -5.97 1.73 -16.74
C LYS A 288 -6.36 1.24 -15.35
N VAL A 289 -7.33 0.32 -15.28
CA VAL A 289 -7.82 -0.22 -14.01
C VAL A 289 -7.26 -1.62 -13.73
N LYS A 290 -6.47 -1.74 -12.65
CA LYS A 290 -6.01 -3.02 -12.10
C LYS A 290 -6.85 -3.38 -10.87
N ILE A 291 -6.94 -4.66 -10.53
CA ILE A 291 -7.51 -5.12 -9.25
C ILE A 291 -6.43 -5.85 -8.49
N GLN A 292 -6.33 -5.51 -7.21
CA GLN A 292 -5.41 -6.10 -6.26
C GLN A 292 -6.22 -6.75 -5.13
N TYR A 293 -6.06 -8.05 -4.97
CA TYR A 293 -6.68 -8.80 -3.89
C TYR A 293 -5.71 -8.99 -2.73
N TYR A 294 -6.17 -8.72 -1.52
CA TYR A 294 -5.41 -8.92 -0.29
C TYR A 294 -6.06 -9.99 0.58
N LYS A 295 -5.25 -10.81 1.25
CA LYS A 295 -5.75 -11.67 2.33
C LYS A 295 -5.99 -10.84 3.59
N VAL A 296 -7.03 -11.17 4.35
CA VAL A 296 -7.20 -10.63 5.71
C VAL A 296 -5.96 -10.97 6.54
N LEU A 297 -5.41 -9.98 7.22
CA LEU A 297 -4.37 -10.13 8.23
C LEU A 297 -4.92 -9.68 9.59
N ASN A 298 -4.48 -10.31 10.68
CA ASN A 298 -4.81 -9.85 12.01
C ASN A 298 -3.75 -8.85 12.49
N TRP A 299 -4.15 -7.58 12.63
CA TRP A 299 -3.28 -6.49 13.10
C TRP A 299 -3.40 -6.26 14.62
N GLY A 300 -3.95 -7.23 15.35
CA GLY A 300 -4.26 -7.13 16.78
C GLY A 300 -5.62 -6.49 17.08
N ASN A 301 -6.40 -6.16 16.05
CA ASN A 301 -7.75 -5.62 16.20
C ASN A 301 -8.83 -6.72 16.26
N LEU A 302 -8.55 -7.93 15.79
CA LEU A 302 -9.48 -9.05 15.77
C LEU A 302 -9.13 -10.08 16.85
N THR A 303 -10.15 -10.65 17.50
CA THR A 303 -9.95 -11.89 18.28
C THR A 303 -9.62 -13.06 17.35
N ASP A 304 -9.10 -14.16 17.90
CA ASP A 304 -8.81 -15.35 17.11
C ASP A 304 -10.06 -15.94 16.45
N GLU A 305 -11.21 -15.90 17.13
CA GLU A 305 -12.50 -16.31 16.57
C GLU A 305 -12.92 -15.42 15.40
N GLN A 306 -12.87 -14.09 15.57
CA GLN A 306 -13.22 -13.14 14.52
C GLN A 306 -12.29 -13.26 13.31
N TYR A 307 -11.00 -13.48 13.56
CA TYR A 307 -10.03 -13.68 12.48
C TYR A 307 -10.31 -14.97 11.71
N LYS A 308 -10.61 -16.08 12.42
CA LYS A 308 -11.00 -17.34 11.79
C LYS A 308 -12.27 -17.18 10.95
N GLU A 309 -13.29 -16.50 11.47
CA GLU A 309 -14.54 -16.23 10.76
C GLU A 309 -14.33 -15.40 9.48
N LYS A 310 -13.41 -14.43 9.51
CA LYS A 310 -13.16 -13.55 8.35
C LYS A 310 -12.22 -14.14 7.31
N ALA A 311 -11.26 -14.96 7.73
CA ALA A 311 -10.22 -15.52 6.86
C ALA A 311 -10.73 -16.71 6.03
N VAL A 312 -11.65 -16.44 5.11
CA VAL A 312 -12.30 -17.44 4.23
C VAL A 312 -11.32 -18.29 3.41
N TRP A 313 -10.11 -17.76 3.18
CA TRP A 313 -9.03 -18.41 2.45
C TRP A 313 -8.30 -19.50 3.25
N LYS A 314 -8.60 -19.69 4.54
CA LYS A 314 -8.04 -20.79 5.33
C LYS A 314 -8.80 -22.09 5.09
N LYS A 315 -8.09 -23.20 4.94
CA LYS A 315 -8.66 -24.53 4.64
C LYS A 315 -9.67 -25.01 5.68
N GLU A 316 -9.53 -24.59 6.94
CA GLU A 316 -10.44 -24.95 8.03
C GLU A 316 -11.73 -24.12 8.04
N HIS A 317 -11.84 -23.09 7.20
CA HIS A 317 -13.01 -22.24 7.15
C HIS A 317 -14.21 -22.97 6.51
N PRO A 318 -15.44 -22.89 7.06
CA PRO A 318 -16.60 -23.61 6.52
C PRO A 318 -16.91 -23.31 5.05
N ASN A 319 -16.64 -22.07 4.62
CA ASN A 319 -16.88 -21.62 3.24
C ASN A 319 -15.65 -21.76 2.32
N TYR A 320 -14.55 -22.38 2.76
CA TYR A 320 -13.31 -22.49 1.98
C TYR A 320 -13.54 -23.14 0.61
N SER A 321 -14.29 -24.25 0.55
CA SER A 321 -14.51 -24.97 -0.71
C SER A 321 -15.26 -24.13 -1.76
N GLU A 322 -16.22 -23.31 -1.35
CA GLU A 322 -16.93 -22.41 -2.28
C GLU A 322 -16.00 -21.27 -2.71
N PHE A 323 -15.25 -20.69 -1.77
CA PHE A 323 -14.25 -19.67 -2.06
C PHE A 323 -13.19 -20.16 -3.05
N GLU A 324 -12.63 -21.36 -2.85
CA GLU A 324 -11.58 -21.94 -3.69
C GLU A 324 -12.05 -22.08 -5.15
N LEU A 325 -13.31 -22.48 -5.38
CA LEU A 325 -13.89 -22.56 -6.71
C LEU A 325 -13.96 -21.19 -7.39
N ILE A 326 -14.46 -20.17 -6.69
CA ILE A 326 -14.55 -18.79 -7.19
C ILE A 326 -13.15 -18.22 -7.44
N TRP A 327 -12.20 -18.48 -6.53
CA TRP A 327 -10.82 -18.02 -6.64
C TRP A 327 -10.13 -18.61 -7.87
N LYS A 328 -10.24 -19.92 -8.07
CA LYS A 328 -9.70 -20.62 -9.25
C LYS A 328 -10.33 -20.13 -10.55
N GLN A 329 -11.60 -19.74 -10.53
CA GLN A 329 -12.24 -19.10 -11.68
C GLN A 329 -11.63 -17.71 -11.96
N MET A 330 -11.50 -16.86 -10.94
CA MET A 330 -10.88 -15.53 -11.08
C MET A 330 -9.44 -15.59 -11.61
N LEU A 331 -8.64 -16.56 -11.17
CA LEU A 331 -7.27 -16.75 -11.66
C LEU A 331 -7.21 -17.20 -13.14
N LYS A 332 -8.26 -17.86 -13.64
CA LYS A 332 -8.35 -18.26 -15.06
C LYS A 332 -8.81 -17.12 -15.95
N GLU A 333 -9.71 -16.28 -15.44
CA GLU A 333 -10.37 -15.22 -16.21
C GLU A 333 -9.62 -13.90 -16.19
N THR A 334 -8.69 -13.72 -15.24
CA THR A 334 -8.09 -12.42 -14.97
C THR A 334 -6.60 -12.54 -14.66
N ASN A 335 -5.85 -11.46 -14.88
CA ASN A 335 -4.45 -11.32 -14.48
C ASN A 335 -4.31 -10.46 -13.21
N SER A 336 -5.28 -10.57 -12.29
CA SER A 336 -5.31 -9.74 -11.09
C SER A 336 -4.14 -10.05 -10.17
N LEU A 337 -3.58 -9.02 -9.54
CA LEU A 337 -2.53 -9.19 -8.56
C LEU A 337 -3.16 -9.63 -7.23
N HIS A 338 -2.44 -10.44 -6.45
CA HIS A 338 -2.95 -10.91 -5.16
C HIS A 338 -1.86 -11.25 -4.15
N THR A 339 -2.22 -11.42 -2.88
CA THR A 339 -1.34 -11.88 -1.78
C THR A 339 -1.71 -13.28 -1.24
N LEU A 340 -2.47 -14.05 -2.02
CA LEU A 340 -2.99 -15.39 -1.67
C LEU A 340 -2.14 -16.55 -2.22
N GLN A 341 -0.92 -16.30 -2.69
CA GLN A 341 -0.03 -17.34 -3.22
C GLN A 341 0.24 -18.42 -2.16
N GLY A 342 0.03 -19.69 -2.54
CA GLY A 342 0.28 -20.86 -1.68
C GLY A 342 -0.79 -21.14 -0.62
N GLU A 343 -1.81 -20.28 -0.49
CA GLU A 343 -2.92 -20.49 0.45
C GLU A 343 -4.12 -21.22 -0.20
N VAL A 344 -4.23 -21.15 -1.53
CA VAL A 344 -5.39 -21.65 -2.34
C VAL A 344 -4.92 -22.53 -3.49
#